data_AF-A0A1F9GRQ2-F1
#
_entry.id   AF-A0A1F9GRQ2-F1
#
_cell.length_a   1.000
_cell.length_b   1.000
_cell.length_c   1.000
_cell.angle_alpha   90.00
_cell.angle_beta   90.00
_cell.angle_gamma   90.00
#
_symmetry.space_group_name_H-M   'P 1'
#
loop_
_entity.id
_entity.type
_entity.pdbx_description
1 polymer ?
#
loop_
_entity_poly.entity_id
_entity_poly.type
_entity_poly.pdbx_seq_one_letter_code
_entity_poly.pdbx_strand_id
1 'polypeptide(L)' 'MSTAKKITIHIEENLLKKALQSTGEGVTATVRKGLQLVAASLAYKKLLQLRGKYKFSIDLNELRKDKK' A
#
# COMPACT_ATOMS: atom_id res chain seq x y z
N MET A 1 18.20 -15.56 2.17
CA MET A 1 17.06 -15.66 1.23
C MET A 1 15.83 -16.08 2.02
N SER A 2 14.74 -15.31 1.98
CA SER A 2 13.50 -15.68 2.68
C SER A 2 12.89 -16.93 2.04
N THR A 3 12.50 -17.90 2.85
CA THR A 3 11.80 -19.11 2.43
C THR A 3 10.45 -18.75 1.80
N ALA A 4 10.33 -18.92 0.47
CA ALA A 4 9.08 -18.72 -0.24
C ALA A 4 8.17 -19.95 -0.07
N LYS A 5 6.92 -19.73 0.36
CA LYS A 5 5.91 -20.79 0.47
C LYS A 5 4.99 -20.78 -0.74
N LYS A 6 4.88 -21.91 -1.44
CA LYS A 6 3.89 -22.09 -2.52
C LYS A 6 2.49 -22.15 -1.91
N ILE A 7 1.55 -21.42 -2.51
CA ILE A 7 0.15 -21.39 -2.09
C ILE A 7 -0.75 -21.67 -3.29
N THR A 8 -1.86 -22.38 -3.03
CA THR A 8 -2.96 -22.55 -3.99
C THR A 8 -4.17 -21.84 -3.39
N ILE A 9 -4.77 -20.92 -4.15
CA ILE A 9 -5.89 -20.08 -3.70
C ILE A 9 -6.90 -19.94 -4.82
N HIS A 10 -8.17 -19.83 -4.47
CA HIS A 10 -9.24 -19.47 -5.38
C HIS A 10 -9.42 -17.95 -5.36
N ILE A 11 -9.38 -17.32 -6.54
CA ILE A 11 -9.59 -15.88 -6.71
C ILE A 11 -10.60 -15.68 -7.84
N GLU A 12 -11.52 -14.75 -7.64
CA GLU A 12 -12.43 -14.27 -8.69
C GLU A 12 -11.65 -13.81 -9.94
N GLU A 13 -11.99 -14.35 -11.11
CA GLU A 13 -11.22 -14.12 -12.33
C GLU A 13 -11.17 -12.64 -12.72
N ASN A 14 -12.29 -11.94 -12.54
CA ASN A 14 -12.39 -10.50 -12.81
C ASN A 14 -11.50 -9.67 -11.88
N LEU A 15 -11.33 -10.10 -10.63
CA LEU A 15 -10.45 -9.43 -9.68
C LEU A 15 -8.98 -9.63 -10.08
N LEU A 16 -8.62 -10.86 -10.44
CA LEU A 16 -7.27 -11.18 -10.89
C LEU A 16 -6.90 -10.39 -12.15
N LYS A 17 -7.79 -10.34 -13.14
CA LYS A 17 -7.58 -9.56 -14.38
C LYS A 17 -7.33 -8.08 -14.09
N LYS A 18 -8.15 -7.46 -13.24
CA LYS A 18 -7.98 -6.04 -12.86
C LYS A 18 -6.66 -5.81 -12.12
N ALA A 19 -6.29 -6.71 -11.21
CA ALA A 19 -5.04 -6.59 -10.45
C ALA A 19 -3.81 -6.72 -11.37
N LEU A 20 -3.84 -7.67 -12.31
CA LEU A 20 -2.79 -7.84 -13.32
C LEU A 20 -2.68 -6.61 -14.22
N GLN A 21 -3.80 -6.09 -14.74
CA GLN A 21 -3.80 -4.86 -15.54
C GLN A 21 -3.24 -3.66 -14.78
N SER A 22 -3.63 -3.50 -13.51
CA SER A 22 -3.16 -2.38 -12.68
C SER A 22 -1.68 -2.49 -12.32
N THR A 23 -1.13 -3.70 -12.23
CA THR A 23 0.28 -3.91 -11.86
C THR A 23 1.19 -4.00 -13.08
N GLY A 24 0.69 -4.45 -14.23
CA GLY A 24 1.50 -4.73 -15.42
C GLY A 24 2.46 -5.92 -15.25
N GLU A 25 2.28 -6.70 -14.18
CA GLU A 25 3.18 -7.78 -13.77
C GLU A 25 2.45 -9.15 -13.84
N GLY A 26 3.18 -10.25 -13.69
CA GLY A 26 2.61 -11.60 -13.60
C GLY A 26 1.97 -11.91 -12.25
N VAL A 27 1.15 -12.97 -12.18
CA VAL A 27 0.34 -13.36 -11.00
C VAL A 27 1.13 -13.34 -9.69
N THR A 28 2.29 -14.00 -9.64
CA THR A 28 3.10 -14.08 -8.43
C THR A 28 3.55 -12.71 -7.91
N ALA A 29 3.93 -11.82 -8.82
CA ALA A 29 4.44 -10.50 -8.46
C ALA A 29 3.29 -9.58 -8.02
N THR A 30 2.16 -9.62 -8.72
CA THR A 30 0.91 -8.95 -8.32
C THR A 30 0.43 -9.39 -6.92
N VAL A 31 0.40 -10.70 -6.65
CA VAL A 31 0.01 -11.24 -5.33
C VAL A 31 0.99 -10.79 -4.25
N ARG A 32 2.30 -10.84 -4.52
CA ARG A 32 3.33 -10.36 -3.58
C ARG A 32 3.14 -8.89 -3.24
N LYS A 33 2.90 -8.05 -4.25
CA LYS A 33 2.66 -6.61 -4.08
C LYS A 33 1.39 -6.34 -3.28
N GLY A 34 0.32 -7.09 -3.55
CA GLY A 34 -0.91 -7.04 -2.75
C GLY A 34 -0.67 -7.37 -1.28
N LEU A 35 0.08 -8.45 -0.99
CA LEU A 35 0.43 -8.82 0.39
C LEU A 35 1.29 -7.77 1.10
N GLN A 36 2.23 -7.14 0.38
CA GLN A 36 3.03 -6.04 0.92
C GLN A 36 2.16 -4.84 1.31
N LEU A 37 1.19 -4.47 0.46
CA LEU A 37 0.25 -3.40 0.76
C LEU A 37 -0.62 -3.73 1.99
N VAL A 38 -1.09 -4.97 2.11
CA VAL A 38 -1.86 -5.42 3.28
C VAL A 38 -0.99 -5.38 4.54
N ALA A 39 0.26 -5.83 4.48
CA ALA A 39 1.18 -5.74 5.62
C ALA A 39 1.44 -4.27 6.04
N ALA A 40 1.63 -3.39 5.06
CA ALA A 40 1.82 -1.96 5.32
C ALA A 40 0.54 -1.26 5.83
N SER A 41 -0.64 -1.79 5.53
CA SER A 41 -1.93 -1.18 5.92
C SER A 41 -2.09 -0.98 7.43
N LEU A 42 -1.43 -1.80 8.24
CA LEU A 42 -1.41 -1.67 9.70
C LEU A 42 -0.74 -0.37 10.17
N ALA A 43 0.36 0.02 9.54
CA ALA A 43 1.04 1.28 9.83
C ALA A 43 0.16 2.47 9.44
N TYR A 44 -0.47 2.41 8.26
CA TYR A 44 -1.41 3.44 7.81
C TYR A 44 -2.62 3.57 8.74
N LYS A 45 -3.20 2.45 9.20
CA LYS A 45 -4.30 2.46 10.18
C LYS A 45 -3.89 3.15 11.49
N LYS A 46 -2.69 2.86 12.02
CA LYS A 46 -2.17 3.51 13.24
C LYS A 46 -1.98 5.02 13.05
N LEU A 47 -1.43 5.44 11.91
CA LEU A 47 -1.30 6.87 11.59
C LEU A 47 -2.65 7.58 11.49
N LEU A 48 -3.63 6.96 10.83
CA LEU A 48 -4.99 7.50 10.74
C LEU A 48 -5.65 7.69 12.11
N GLN A 49 -5.37 6.82 13.09
CA GLN A 49 -5.88 6.98 14.46
C GLN A 49 -5.28 8.18 15.22
N LEU A 50 -4.14 8.72 14.76
CA LEU A 50 -3.53 9.93 15.31
C LEU A 50 -4.07 11.21 14.65
N ARG A 51 -4.84 11.09 13.57
CA ARG A 51 -5.48 12.22 12.88
C ARG A 51 -6.42 12.95 13.84
N GLY A 52 -6.20 14.25 14.02
CA GLY A 52 -6.98 15.10 14.92
C GLY A 52 -6.62 14.98 16.40
N LYS A 53 -5.78 14.01 16.81
CA LYS A 53 -5.27 13.90 18.18
C LYS A 53 -4.06 14.79 18.44
N TYR A 54 -3.28 15.09 17.40
CA TYR A 54 -2.11 15.94 17.50
C TYR A 54 -2.32 17.22 16.69
N LYS A 55 -2.09 18.38 17.33
CA LYS A 55 -2.10 19.67 16.66
C LYS A 55 -0.76 19.84 15.97
N PHE A 56 -0.70 19.55 14.67
CA PHE A 56 0.50 19.79 13.88
C PHE A 56 0.76 21.31 13.87
N SER A 57 1.81 21.74 14.58
CA SER A 57 2.31 23.12 14.58
C SER A 57 3.21 23.37 13.35
N ILE A 58 2.74 22.98 12.18
CA ILE A 58 3.49 23.09 10.93
C ILE A 58 2.91 24.26 10.15
N ASP A 59 3.73 25.28 9.89
CA ASP A 59 3.36 26.40 9.03
C ASP A 59 3.43 25.94 7.56
N LEU A 60 2.26 25.79 6.96
CA LEU A 60 2.11 25.39 5.55
C LEU A 60 2.70 26.41 4.57
N ASN A 61 2.82 27.68 4.98
CA ASN A 61 3.40 28.72 4.14
C ASN A 61 4.93 28.60 4.09
N GLU A 62 5.57 28.18 5.19
CA GLU A 62 7.01 27.91 5.20
C GLU A 62 7.39 26.71 4.32
N LEU A 63 6.64 25.62 4.42
CA LEU A 63 6.92 24.40 3.64
C LEU A 63 6.76 24.57 2.12
N ARG A 64 6.03 25.60 1.68
CA ARG A 64 5.76 25.86 0.26
C ARG A 64 6.73 26.85 -0.38
N LYS A 65 7.70 27.38 0.39
CA LYS A 65 8.72 28.33 -0.11
C LYS A 65 9.63 27.71 -1.19
N ASP A 66 9.70 26.38 -1.26
CA ASP A 66 10.48 25.62 -2.26
C ASP A 66 9.80 25.52 -3.63
N LYS A 67 8.53 25.98 -3.76
CA LYS A 67 7.92 26.25 -5.06
C LYS A 67 8.34 27.65 -5.53
N LYS A 68 9.55 27.76 -6.09
CA LYS A 68 9.93 28.91 -6.92
C LYS A 68 10.54 28.43 -8.22
#